data_AF-A0A5K8ADF6-F1
#
_entry.id   AF-A0A5K8ADF6-F1
#
_cell.length_a   1.000
_cell.length_b   1.000
_cell.length_c   1.000
_cell.angle_alpha   90.00
_cell.angle_beta   90.00
_cell.angle_gamma   90.00
#
_symmetry.space_group_name_H-M   'P 1'
#
loop_
_entity.id
_entity.type
_entity.pdbx_description
1 polymer ?
#
loop_
_entity_poly.entity_id
_entity_poly.type
_entity_poly.pdbx_seq_one_letter_code
_entity_poly.pdbx_strand_id
1 'polypeptide(L)' 'MAAITKQEADAWDRILDAASALSELIESSGLQIDEDDLEELTIFLAANGPTIRSIVRKVKSKIYAGVIQKTAER' A
#
# COMPACT_ATOMS: atom_id res chain seq x y z
N MET A 1 27.48 -16.37 -9.28
CA MET A 1 26.11 -16.39 -8.73
C MET A 1 26.19 -15.83 -7.32
N ALA A 2 25.72 -14.60 -7.11
CA ALA A 2 25.75 -13.98 -5.79
C ALA A 2 24.69 -14.66 -4.91
N ALA A 3 25.11 -15.28 -3.81
CA ALA A 3 24.18 -15.85 -2.85
C ALA A 3 23.47 -14.71 -2.13
N ILE A 4 22.16 -14.60 -2.34
CA ILE A 4 21.28 -13.74 -1.55
C ILE A 4 21.42 -14.19 -0.10
N THR A 5 21.73 -13.25 0.79
CA THR A 5 21.85 -13.56 2.21
C THR A 5 20.48 -13.95 2.76
N LYS A 6 20.44 -14.81 3.79
CA LYS A 6 19.17 -15.22 4.43
C LYS A 6 18.29 -14.02 4.82
N GLN A 7 18.92 -12.94 5.28
CA GLN A 7 18.26 -11.71 5.67
C GLN A 7 17.60 -10.97 4.48
N GLU A 8 18.25 -10.98 3.32
CA GLU A 8 17.68 -10.40 2.10
C GLU A 8 16.49 -11.24 1.61
N ALA A 9 16.58 -12.57 1.67
CA ALA A 9 15.47 -13.46 1.34
C ALA A 9 14.25 -13.21 2.26
N ASP A 10 14.45 -13.18 3.58
CA ASP A 10 13.38 -12.90 4.54
C ASP A 10 12.71 -11.52 4.32
N ALA A 11 13.48 -10.54 3.83
CA ALA A 11 12.96 -9.22 3.50
C ALA A 11 12.13 -9.23 2.20
N TRP A 12 12.58 -9.99 1.19
CA TRP A 12 11.83 -10.18 -0.05
C TRP A 12 10.52 -10.92 0.18
N ASP A 13 10.51 -11.97 1.00
CA ASP A 13 9.29 -12.72 1.34
C ASP A 13 8.22 -11.78 1.93
N ARG A 14 8.62 -10.88 2.84
CA ARG A 14 7.71 -9.89 3.42
C ARG A 14 7.13 -8.90 2.42
N ILE A 15 7.90 -8.55 1.40
CA ILE A 15 7.44 -7.66 0.32
C ILE A 15 6.39 -8.39 -0.52
N LEU A 16 6.64 -9.66 -0.86
CA LEU A 16 5.71 -10.47 -1.64
C LEU A 16 4.39 -10.72 -0.88
N ASP A 17 4.47 -11.02 0.41
CA ASP A 17 3.28 -11.15 1.28
C ASP A 17 2.44 -9.86 1.26
N ALA A 18 3.10 -8.69 1.35
CA ALA A 18 2.43 -7.41 1.31
C ALA A 18 1.88 -7.07 -0.10
N ALA A 19 2.58 -7.46 -1.17
CA ALA A 19 2.12 -7.28 -2.53
C ALA A 19 0.84 -8.10 -2.81
N SER A 20 0.81 -9.36 -2.37
CA SER A 20 -0.39 -10.21 -2.47
C SER A 20 -1.60 -9.57 -1.80
N ALA A 21 -1.45 -9.06 -0.57
CA ALA A 21 -2.54 -8.38 0.14
C ALA A 21 -3.00 -7.08 -0.55
N LEU A 22 -2.09 -6.37 -1.22
CA LEU A 22 -2.42 -5.18 -2.01
C LEU A 22 -3.14 -5.55 -3.30
N SER A 23 -2.77 -6.65 -3.96
CA SER A 23 -3.45 -7.16 -5.16
C SER A 23 -4.91 -7.46 -4.87
N GLU A 24 -5.19 -8.24 -3.83
CA GLU A 24 -6.55 -8.57 -3.40
C GLU A 24 -7.39 -7.31 -3.12
N LEU A 25 -6.79 -6.31 -2.47
CA LEU A 25 -7.47 -5.03 -2.22
C LEU A 25 -7.81 -4.30 -3.52
N ILE A 26 -6.88 -4.25 -4.47
CA ILE A 26 -7.08 -3.54 -5.75
C ILE A 26 -8.10 -4.30 -6.62
N GLU A 27 -8.02 -5.61 -6.72
CA GLU A 27 -9.01 -6.44 -7.43
C GLU A 27 -10.42 -6.24 -6.86
N SER A 28 -10.55 -6.11 -5.54
CA SER A 28 -11.84 -5.85 -4.88
C SER A 28 -12.46 -4.50 -5.24
N SER A 29 -11.66 -3.56 -5.78
CA SER A 29 -12.14 -2.21 -6.15
C SER A 29 -12.91 -2.18 -7.47
N GLY A 30 -12.86 -3.26 -8.26
CA GLY A 30 -13.47 -3.32 -9.59
C GLY A 30 -12.69 -2.56 -10.68
N LEU A 31 -11.47 -2.12 -10.39
CA LEU A 31 -10.54 -1.59 -11.39
C LEU A 31 -10.13 -2.71 -12.36
N GLN A 32 -10.17 -2.42 -13.66
CA GLN A 32 -9.62 -3.32 -14.68
C GLN A 32 -8.16 -2.94 -14.89
N ILE A 33 -7.26 -3.73 -14.31
CA ILE A 33 -5.81 -3.62 -14.46
C ILE A 33 -5.34 -4.99 -14.97
N ASP A 34 -4.35 -4.98 -15.86
CA ASP A 34 -3.72 -6.20 -16.36
C ASP A 34 -2.96 -6.93 -15.24
N GLU A 35 -2.82 -8.25 -15.32
CA GLU A 35 -2.18 -9.05 -14.27
C GLU A 35 -0.70 -8.66 -14.09
N ASP A 36 0.02 -8.42 -15.19
CA ASP A 36 1.43 -8.02 -15.15
C ASP A 36 1.58 -6.62 -14.52
N ASP A 37 0.70 -5.68 -14.91
CA ASP A 37 0.68 -4.32 -14.37
C ASP A 37 0.32 -4.30 -12.87
N LEU A 38 -0.60 -5.17 -12.46
CA LEU A 38 -1.04 -5.29 -11.07
C LEU A 38 0.07 -5.87 -10.19
N GLU A 39 0.79 -6.88 -10.68
CA GLU A 39 1.94 -7.46 -9.98
C GLU A 39 3.04 -6.41 -9.79
N GLU A 40 3.47 -5.72 -10.86
CA GLU A 40 4.50 -4.68 -10.76
C GLU A 40 4.09 -3.55 -9.81
N LEU A 41 2.84 -3.11 -9.88
CA LEU A 41 2.29 -2.06 -9.02
C LEU A 41 2.32 -2.48 -7.54
N THR A 42 1.84 -3.68 -7.24
CA THR A 42 1.72 -4.17 -5.86
C THR A 42 3.09 -4.41 -5.24
N ILE A 43 4.06 -4.93 -6.00
CA ILE A 43 5.46 -5.06 -5.57
C ILE A 43 6.07 -3.68 -5.30
N PHE A 44 5.88 -2.71 -6.21
CA PHE A 44 6.38 -1.36 -6.02
C PHE A 44 5.82 -0.71 -4.75
N LEU A 45 4.51 -0.85 -4.52
CA LEU A 45 3.84 -0.32 -3.33
C LEU A 45 4.33 -1.01 -2.04
N ALA A 46 4.49 -2.34 -2.05
CA ALA A 46 4.97 -3.12 -0.92
C ALA A 46 6.42 -2.76 -0.56
N ALA A 47 7.30 -2.65 -1.56
CA ALA A 47 8.69 -2.24 -1.37
C ALA A 47 8.81 -0.82 -0.78
N ASN A 48 7.84 0.06 -1.09
CA ASN A 48 7.77 1.43 -0.58
C ASN A 48 6.87 1.57 0.66
N GLY A 49 6.56 0.49 1.36
CA GLY A 49 5.62 0.44 2.48
C GLY A 49 5.75 1.57 3.53
N PRO A 50 6.95 1.95 4.02
CA PRO A 50 7.12 3.07 4.95
C PRO A 50 6.65 4.42 4.37
N THR A 51 6.97 4.67 3.10
CA THR A 51 6.58 5.88 2.36
C THR A 51 5.07 5.91 2.16
N ILE A 52 4.48 4.81 1.69
CA ILE A 52 3.03 4.67 1.50
C ILE A 52 2.28 4.87 2.82
N ARG A 53 2.75 4.28 3.92
CA ARG A 53 2.17 4.47 5.26
C ARG A 53 2.18 5.95 5.69
N SER A 54 3.27 6.66 5.43
CA SER A 54 3.37 8.11 5.71
C SER A 54 2.38 8.93 4.87
N ILE A 55 2.25 8.61 3.58
CA ILE A 55 1.29 9.26 2.68
C ILE A 55 -0.15 9.03 3.17
N VAL A 56 -0.54 7.78 3.42
CA VAL A 56 -1.91 7.42 3.86
C VAL A 56 -2.24 8.01 5.23
N ARG A 57 -1.26 8.07 6.15
CA ARG A 57 -1.45 8.71 7.47
C ARG A 57 -1.83 10.20 7.35
N LYS A 58 -1.29 10.93 6.37
CA LYS A 58 -1.63 12.35 6.13
C LYS A 58 -3.07 12.52 5.62
N VAL A 59 -3.61 11.54 4.88
CA VAL A 59 -4.98 11.58 4.36
C VAL A 59 -6.01 11.53 5.49
N LYS A 60 -5.81 10.66 6.50
CA LYS A 60 -6.67 10.62 7.71
C LYS A 60 -6.74 11.97 8.45
N SER A 61 -5.69 12.79 8.37
CA SER A 61 -5.59 14.03 9.13
C SER A 61 -6.28 15.23 8.49
N LYS A 62 -6.58 15.22 7.18
CA LYS A 62 -7.18 16.39 6.50
C LYS A 62 -8.67 16.26 6.20
N ILE A 63 -9.23 15.04 6.17
CA ILE A 63 -10.65 14.84 5.80
C ILE A 63 -11.60 14.90 7.01
N TYR A 64 -11.17 14.52 8.22
CA TYR A 64 -12.05 14.49 9.40
C TYR A 64 -12.06 15.77 10.24
N ALA A 65 -11.08 16.67 10.10
CA ALA A 65 -11.04 17.91 10.90
C ALA A 65 -12.04 18.98 10.41
N GLY A 66 -12.31 19.05 9.10
CA GLY A 66 -13.20 20.07 8.52
C GLY A 66 -14.69 19.75 8.60
N VAL A 67 -15.07 18.47 8.71
CA VAL A 67 -16.48 18.04 8.74
C VAL A 67 -17.09 18.15 10.14
N ILE A 68 -16.28 17.93 11.19
CA ILE A 68 -16.77 17.96 12.58
C ILE A 68 -16.91 19.40 13.11
N GLN A 69 -16.13 20.37 12.61
CA GLN A 69 -16.27 21.77 13.05
C GLN A 69 -17.49 22.47 12.44
N LYS A 70 -17.91 22.13 11.22
CA LYS A 70 -19.03 22.81 10.53
C LYS A 70 -20.42 22.39 11.02
N THR A 71 -20.51 21.33 11.82
CA THR A 71 -21.79 20.82 12.37
C THR A 71 -22.02 21.30 13.81
N ALA A 72 -21.01 21.85 14.48
CA ALA A 72 -21.11 22.39 15.83
C ALA A 72 -21.54 23.88 15.89
N GLU A 73 -21.69 24.55 14.73
CA GLU A 73 -22.04 25.97 14.62
C GLU A 73 -23.37 26.24 13.89
N ARG A 74 -24.28 25.25 13.82
CA ARG A 74 -25.64 25.46 13.30
C ARG A 74 -26.72 25.10 14.31
#